data_AF-A0A9P9CPE7-F1
#
_entry.id   AF-A0A9P9CPE7-F1
#
_cell.length_a   1.000
_cell.length_b   1.000
_cell.length_c   1.000
_cell.angle_alpha   90.00
_cell.angle_beta   90.00
_cell.angle_gamma   90.00
#
_symmetry.space_group_name_H-M   'P 1'
#
loop_
_entity.id
_entity.type
_entity.pdbx_description
1 polymer ?
#
loop_
_entity_poly.entity_id
_entity_poly.type
_entity_poly.pdbx_seq_one_letter_code
_entity_poly.pdbx_strand_id
1 'polypeptide(L)'
;MRQKRAKAYKKLMAMYAMTYGFRTPYQVLVDADMCAEAIDIKMELLKHLGIVLQGEVKPMITQCCIVELYKRGRSAQPAVDLAKTFERRRCNHREAILGNDCLQQVVGDANKHRYVVASQNQPLRAKLRTIPAVPLVHIERSVMILEPPSDETLRQKALKEAQAMQASTGEVARATADQPSQEPPKPKKRKGPKGPNPLSVKKKKPKPGESQPGKGKPGSGSKPGDTARVGEKRKRDGD
;
A
#
# COMPACT_ATOMS: atom_id res chain seq x y z
N MET A 1 -20.28 19.88 -4.88
CA MET A 1 -18.84 20.18 -5.11
C MET A 1 -17.94 19.73 -3.94
N ARG A 2 -18.24 20.12 -2.68
CA ARG A 2 -17.43 19.78 -1.48
C ARG A 2 -17.24 18.27 -1.23
N GLN A 3 -18.32 17.48 -1.29
CA GLN A 3 -18.25 16.02 -1.09
C GLN A 3 -17.43 15.29 -2.16
N LYS A 4 -17.49 15.75 -3.43
CA LYS A 4 -16.68 15.20 -4.52
C LYS A 4 -15.18 15.41 -4.27
N ARG A 5 -14.78 16.61 -3.80
CA ARG A 5 -13.39 16.92 -3.41
C ARG A 5 -12.92 16.07 -2.24
N ALA A 6 -13.73 15.95 -1.18
CA ALA A 6 -13.37 15.11 -0.03
C ALA A 6 -13.12 13.65 -0.42
N LYS A 7 -13.96 13.06 -1.30
CA LYS A 7 -13.75 11.72 -1.84
C LYS A 7 -12.46 11.60 -2.66
N ALA A 8 -12.17 12.61 -3.48
CA ALA A 8 -10.94 12.66 -4.27
C ALA A 8 -9.69 12.74 -3.37
N TYR A 9 -9.69 13.61 -2.36
CA TYR A 9 -8.57 13.75 -1.42
C TYR A 9 -8.38 12.50 -0.56
N LYS A 10 -9.48 11.86 -0.12
CA LYS A 10 -9.41 10.57 0.58
C LYS A 10 -8.76 9.48 -0.28
N LYS A 11 -9.13 9.39 -1.57
CA LYS A 11 -8.50 8.45 -2.52
C LYS A 11 -7.02 8.77 -2.73
N LEU A 12 -6.67 10.05 -2.83
CA LEU A 12 -5.31 10.50 -3.03
C LEU A 12 -4.42 10.20 -1.82
N MET A 13 -4.86 10.53 -0.61
CA MET A 13 -4.12 10.22 0.62
C MET A 13 -4.03 8.72 0.88
N ALA A 14 -5.07 7.95 0.54
CA ALA A 14 -4.99 6.48 0.58
C ALA A 14 -3.92 5.93 -0.36
N MET A 15 -3.77 6.48 -1.57
CA MET A 15 -2.70 6.12 -2.48
C MET A 15 -1.31 6.40 -1.87
N TYR A 16 -1.12 7.57 -1.25
CA TYR A 16 0.13 7.92 -0.57
C TYR A 16 0.42 6.99 0.61
N ALA A 17 -0.59 6.63 1.40
CA ALA A 17 -0.46 5.70 2.51
C ALA A 17 -0.03 4.30 2.04
N MET A 18 -0.69 3.76 1.00
CA MET A 18 -0.42 2.40 0.50
C MET A 18 0.91 2.29 -0.24
N THR A 19 1.25 3.27 -1.09
CA THR A 19 2.43 3.19 -1.98
C THR A 19 3.71 3.70 -1.31
N TYR A 20 3.57 4.71 -0.44
CA TYR A 20 4.70 5.45 0.14
C TYR A 20 4.75 5.39 1.66
N GLY A 21 3.82 4.69 2.31
CA GLY A 21 3.85 4.44 3.76
C GLY A 21 3.54 5.67 4.61
N PHE A 22 2.78 6.64 4.08
CA PHE A 22 2.29 7.76 4.88
C PHE A 22 1.38 7.25 6.01
N ARG A 23 1.56 7.80 7.21
CA ARG A 23 0.79 7.44 8.41
C ARG A 23 0.35 8.69 9.16
N THR A 24 -0.77 8.57 9.86
CA THR A 24 -1.27 9.59 10.78
C THR A 24 -0.49 9.55 12.09
N PRO A 25 -0.21 10.70 12.74
CA PRO A 25 -0.52 12.06 12.27
C PRO A 25 0.39 12.49 11.11
N TYR A 26 -0.19 13.08 10.07
CA TYR A 26 0.57 13.55 8.90
C TYR A 26 1.46 14.72 9.27
N GLN A 27 2.77 14.60 9.01
CA GLN A 27 3.73 15.68 9.25
C GLN A 27 3.65 16.70 8.12
N VAL A 28 3.15 17.89 8.41
CA VAL A 28 2.93 18.95 7.42
C VAL A 28 3.97 20.05 7.62
N LEU A 29 4.90 20.22 6.69
CA LEU A 29 5.80 21.37 6.66
C LEU A 29 5.04 22.59 6.13
N VAL A 30 4.95 23.64 6.94
CA VAL A 30 4.29 24.90 6.59
C VAL A 30 5.35 25.97 6.32
N ASP A 31 5.23 26.69 5.19
CA ASP A 31 6.10 27.80 4.86
C ASP A 31 5.64 29.14 5.50
N ALA A 32 6.47 30.18 5.36
CA ALA A 32 6.15 31.51 5.89
C ALA A 32 4.93 32.13 5.19
N ASP A 33 4.85 32.00 3.87
CA ASP A 33 3.77 32.59 3.06
C ASP A 33 2.40 31.97 3.36
N MET A 34 2.32 30.66 3.59
CA MET A 34 1.10 29.96 3.97
C MET A 34 0.59 30.42 5.33
N CYS A 35 1.48 30.69 6.29
CA CYS A 35 1.10 31.26 7.58
C CYS A 35 0.53 32.67 7.41
N ALA A 36 1.18 33.52 6.60
CA ALA A 36 0.71 34.88 6.34
C ALA A 36 -0.66 34.88 5.64
N GLU A 37 -0.79 34.12 4.54
CA GLU A 37 -2.02 33.99 3.76
C GLU A 37 -3.19 33.45 4.61
N ALA A 38 -2.92 32.47 5.48
CA ALA A 38 -3.95 31.92 6.37
C ALA A 38 -4.50 32.98 7.33
N ILE A 39 -3.66 33.89 7.84
CA ILE A 39 -4.09 35.01 8.68
C ILE A 39 -4.88 36.03 7.87
N ASP A 40 -4.39 36.39 6.67
CA ASP A 40 -5.02 37.40 5.82
C ASP A 40 -6.45 36.97 5.42
N ILE A 41 -6.64 35.68 5.11
CA ILE A 41 -7.93 35.09 4.77
C ILE A 41 -8.76 34.73 6.03
N LYS A 42 -8.19 34.83 7.24
CA LYS A 42 -8.80 34.42 8.51
C LYS A 42 -9.20 32.94 8.52
N MET A 43 -8.33 32.09 7.98
CA MET A 43 -8.51 30.64 7.89
C MET A 43 -7.86 29.90 9.06
N GLU A 44 -8.60 29.02 9.72
CA GLU A 44 -8.07 28.12 10.76
C GLU A 44 -7.21 27.01 10.14
N LEU A 45 -5.91 27.27 9.95
CA LEU A 45 -5.00 26.39 9.20
C LEU A 45 -5.05 24.92 9.63
N LEU A 46 -4.97 24.64 10.93
CA LEU A 46 -4.99 23.29 11.51
C LEU A 46 -6.25 22.49 11.15
N LYS A 47 -7.41 23.13 11.30
CA LYS A 47 -8.71 22.51 11.01
C LYS A 47 -8.86 22.23 9.52
N HIS A 48 -8.49 23.20 8.68
CA HIS A 48 -8.56 23.02 7.23
C HIS A 48 -7.58 21.96 6.73
N LEU A 49 -6.38 21.86 7.29
CA LEU A 49 -5.43 20.78 6.99
C LEU A 49 -6.01 19.41 7.33
N GLY A 50 -6.64 19.26 8.51
CA GLY A 50 -7.29 18.00 8.89
C GLY A 50 -8.44 17.60 7.96
N ILE A 51 -9.24 18.59 7.52
CA ILE A 51 -10.32 18.36 6.54
C ILE A 51 -9.75 17.95 5.18
N VAL A 52 -8.68 18.61 4.70
CA VAL A 52 -8.11 18.35 3.38
C VAL A 52 -7.36 17.02 3.33
N LEU A 53 -6.55 16.72 4.35
CA LEU A 53 -5.76 15.49 4.44
C LEU A 53 -6.56 14.30 4.98
N GLN A 54 -7.80 14.52 5.44
CA GLN A 54 -8.73 13.48 5.91
C GLN A 54 -8.13 12.63 7.05
N GLY A 55 -7.41 13.27 7.97
CA GLY A 55 -6.76 12.61 9.10
C GLY A 55 -6.12 13.61 10.06
N GLU A 56 -5.52 13.09 11.13
CA GLU A 56 -4.79 13.91 12.10
C GLU A 56 -3.53 14.49 11.47
N VAL A 57 -3.22 15.74 11.83
CA VAL A 57 -2.11 16.49 11.26
C VAL A 57 -1.21 17.02 12.36
N LYS A 58 0.09 16.97 12.10
CA LYS A 58 1.14 17.54 12.93
C LYS A 58 1.81 18.66 12.13
N PRO A 59 1.36 19.92 12.26
CA PRO A 59 2.00 21.01 11.54
C PRO A 59 3.40 21.24 12.10
N MET A 60 4.33 21.50 11.21
CA MET A 60 5.72 21.73 11.51
C MET A 60 6.20 22.96 10.74
N ILE A 61 7.02 23.79 11.38
CA ILE A 61 7.70 24.92 10.73
C ILE A 61 9.21 24.78 10.89
N THR A 62 9.95 25.07 9.81
CA THR A 62 11.42 25.03 9.86
C THR A 62 12.00 26.27 10.55
N GLN A 63 13.22 26.17 11.05
CA GLN A 63 13.94 27.32 11.62
C GLN A 63 14.07 28.47 10.61
N CYS A 64 14.38 28.15 9.35
CA CYS A 64 14.55 29.17 8.31
C CYS A 64 13.23 29.88 8.00
N CYS A 65 12.11 29.15 7.89
CA CYS A 65 10.80 29.74 7.62
C CYS A 65 10.32 30.67 8.75
N ILE A 66 10.51 30.28 10.02
CA ILE A 66 10.09 31.14 11.14
C ILE A 66 10.99 32.39 11.27
N VAL A 67 12.28 32.27 10.96
CA VAL A 67 13.18 33.44 10.89
C VAL A 67 12.76 34.38 9.76
N GLU A 68 12.34 33.85 8.63
CA GLU A 68 11.78 34.64 7.53
C GLU A 68 10.53 35.43 7.97
N LEU A 69 9.63 34.81 8.75
CA LEU A 69 8.47 35.51 9.33
C LEU A 69 8.90 36.64 10.27
N TYR A 70 9.91 36.43 11.13
CA TYR A 70 10.41 37.49 12.00
C TYR A 70 10.98 38.68 11.21
N LYS A 71 11.64 38.42 10.07
CA LYS A 71 12.18 39.47 9.19
C LYS A 71 11.10 40.35 8.55
N ARG A 72 9.85 39.86 8.43
CA ARG A 72 8.71 40.65 7.91
C ARG A 72 8.22 41.72 8.89
N GLY A 73 8.66 41.69 10.15
CA GLY A 73 8.36 42.71 11.15
C GLY A 73 6.96 42.59 11.77
N ARG A 74 6.47 43.69 12.36
CA ARG A 74 5.26 43.70 13.21
C ARG A 74 3.96 43.37 12.46
N SER A 75 3.89 43.63 11.15
CA SER A 75 2.71 43.31 10.35
C SER A 75 2.45 41.79 10.28
N ALA A 76 3.52 40.98 10.35
CA ALA A 76 3.43 39.52 10.33
C ALA A 76 3.33 38.90 11.74
N GLN A 77 3.15 39.71 12.80
CA GLN A 77 3.10 39.21 14.18
C GLN A 77 2.01 38.13 14.40
N PRO A 78 0.78 38.25 13.86
CA PRO A 78 -0.21 37.20 14.02
C PRO A 78 0.20 35.88 13.33
N ALA A 79 0.90 35.97 12.19
CA ALA A 79 1.42 34.79 11.48
C ALA A 79 2.57 34.14 12.26
N VAL A 80 3.41 34.94 12.92
CA VAL A 80 4.45 34.48 13.85
C VAL A 80 3.82 33.75 15.04
N ASP A 81 2.76 34.29 15.63
CA ASP A 81 2.13 33.69 16.80
C ASP A 81 1.41 32.38 16.44
N LEU A 82 0.79 32.32 15.25
CA LEU A 82 0.30 31.06 14.67
C LEU A 82 1.46 30.06 14.48
N ALA A 83 2.57 30.48 13.86
CA ALA A 83 3.72 29.62 13.60
C ALA A 83 4.36 29.05 14.87
N LYS A 84 4.35 29.81 15.99
CA LYS A 84 4.85 29.34 17.30
C LYS A 84 4.01 28.19 17.88
N THR A 85 2.76 28.03 17.46
CA THR A 85 1.92 26.89 17.88
C THR A 85 2.32 25.57 17.21
N PHE A 86 3.09 25.64 16.12
CA PHE A 86 3.50 24.46 15.35
C PHE A 86 4.78 23.84 15.90
N GLU A 87 4.98 22.55 15.61
CA GLU A 87 6.22 21.88 16.02
C GLU A 87 7.42 22.41 15.22
N ARG A 88 8.52 22.66 15.91
CA ARG A 88 9.70 23.22 15.25
C ARG A 88 10.55 22.12 14.61
N ARG A 89 10.63 22.10 13.28
CA ARG A 89 11.56 21.23 12.55
C ARG A 89 12.95 21.85 12.53
N ARG A 90 13.89 21.22 13.25
CA ARG A 90 15.31 21.58 13.16
C ARG A 90 15.84 21.27 11.77
N CYS A 91 16.31 22.29 11.06
CA CYS A 91 17.09 22.16 9.84
C CYS A 91 18.58 22.33 10.17
N ASN A 92 19.46 21.75 9.34
CA ASN A 92 20.91 21.71 9.60
C ASN A 92 21.64 22.94 9.02
N HIS A 93 20.99 24.11 9.01
CA HIS A 93 21.58 25.36 8.53
C HIS A 93 22.19 26.14 9.68
N ARG A 94 23.46 26.55 9.55
CA ARG A 94 24.13 27.39 10.56
C ARG A 94 23.49 28.78 10.64
N GLU A 95 23.21 29.35 9.48
CA GLU A 95 22.51 30.61 9.31
C GLU A 95 21.19 30.38 8.59
N ALA A 96 20.19 31.21 8.90
CA ALA A 96 18.89 31.09 8.28
C ALA A 96 18.94 31.51 6.81
N ILE A 97 18.90 30.52 5.93
CA ILE A 97 18.73 30.68 4.49
C ILE A 97 17.26 30.99 4.13
N LEU A 98 16.96 31.15 2.84
CA LEU A 98 15.59 31.32 2.36
C LEU A 98 14.71 30.12 2.74
N GLY A 99 13.46 30.37 3.17
CA GLY A 99 12.55 29.32 3.59
C GLY A 99 12.29 28.27 2.50
N ASN A 100 12.17 28.71 1.25
CA ASN A 100 11.95 27.85 0.10
C ASN A 100 13.09 26.85 -0.12
N ASP A 101 14.34 27.31 -0.07
CA ASP A 101 15.52 26.46 -0.27
C ASP A 101 15.70 25.52 0.93
N CYS A 102 15.40 25.98 2.13
CA CYS A 102 15.38 25.15 3.32
C CYS A 102 14.37 24.00 3.19
N LEU A 103 13.14 24.27 2.74
CA LEU A 103 12.12 23.24 2.53
C LEU A 103 12.54 22.23 1.48
N GLN A 104 13.12 22.67 0.36
CA GLN A 104 13.64 21.78 -0.67
C GLN A 104 14.71 20.83 -0.11
N GLN A 105 15.66 21.35 0.68
CA GLN A 105 16.71 20.54 1.30
C GLN A 105 16.20 19.60 2.40
N VAL A 106 15.20 20.03 3.19
CA VAL A 106 14.60 19.20 4.26
C VAL A 106 13.77 18.05 3.70
N VAL A 107 13.06 18.27 2.59
CA VAL A 107 12.31 17.22 1.90
C VAL A 107 13.28 16.26 1.19
N GLY A 108 14.29 16.80 0.51
CA GLY A 108 15.27 16.04 -0.27
C GLY A 108 14.66 15.32 -1.48
N ASP A 109 15.45 14.51 -2.16
CA ASP A 109 15.08 13.96 -3.49
C ASP A 109 14.06 12.81 -3.46
N ALA A 110 13.82 12.21 -2.29
CA ALA A 110 12.96 11.03 -2.16
C ALA A 110 11.92 11.13 -1.03
N ASN A 111 11.78 12.30 -0.40
CA ASN A 111 10.89 12.53 0.75
C ASN A 111 10.94 11.40 1.81
N LYS A 112 12.15 11.07 2.29
CA LYS A 112 12.39 9.95 3.22
C LYS A 112 11.52 10.01 4.49
N HIS A 113 11.26 11.23 4.96
CA HIS A 113 10.49 11.48 6.18
C HIS A 113 8.98 11.59 5.95
N ARG A 114 8.53 11.49 4.70
CA ARG A 114 7.11 11.52 4.30
C ARG A 114 6.41 12.79 4.77
N TYR A 115 7.01 13.93 4.45
CA TYR A 115 6.41 15.23 4.69
C TYR A 115 5.32 15.50 3.66
N VAL A 116 4.23 16.11 4.13
CA VAL A 116 3.32 16.90 3.30
C VAL A 116 3.84 18.33 3.34
N VAL A 117 3.82 19.05 2.22
CA VAL A 117 4.27 20.45 2.19
C VAL A 117 3.08 21.36 1.91
N ALA A 118 2.86 22.33 2.79
CA ALA A 118 1.88 23.40 2.63
C ALA A 118 2.63 24.70 2.29
N SER A 119 2.48 25.17 1.05
CA SER A 119 3.20 26.33 0.54
C SER A 119 2.40 27.11 -0.48
N GLN A 120 2.43 28.44 -0.37
CA GLN A 120 1.85 29.34 -1.37
C GLN A 120 2.79 29.58 -2.56
N ASN A 121 4.10 29.43 -2.35
CA ASN A 121 5.12 29.73 -3.34
C ASN A 121 5.04 28.76 -4.55
N GLN A 122 4.62 29.28 -5.70
CA GLN A 122 4.45 28.49 -6.92
C GLN A 122 5.78 27.92 -7.47
N PRO A 123 6.90 28.68 -7.53
CA PRO A 123 8.21 28.13 -7.87
C PRO A 123 8.64 26.95 -6.99
N LEU A 124 8.46 27.05 -5.67
CA LEU A 124 8.79 25.96 -4.75
C LEU A 124 7.94 24.72 -5.04
N ARG A 125 6.63 24.88 -5.18
CA ARG A 125 5.72 23.78 -5.52
C ARG A 125 6.11 23.10 -6.84
N ALA A 126 6.46 23.86 -7.87
CA ALA A 126 6.92 23.31 -9.13
C ALA A 126 8.18 22.44 -8.98
N LYS A 127 9.17 22.90 -8.19
CA LYS A 127 10.35 22.11 -7.85
C LYS A 127 9.99 20.84 -7.06
N LEU A 128 9.13 20.97 -6.05
CA LEU A 128 8.73 19.82 -5.22
C LEU A 128 7.91 18.78 -5.98
N ARG A 129 7.22 19.14 -7.07
CA ARG A 129 6.54 18.15 -7.94
C ARG A 129 7.51 17.23 -8.68
N THR A 130 8.76 17.66 -8.90
CA THR A 130 9.79 16.80 -9.49
C THR A 130 10.24 15.70 -8.54
N ILE A 131 9.98 15.85 -7.24
CA ILE A 131 10.29 14.86 -6.22
C ILE A 131 9.10 13.90 -6.10
N PRO A 132 9.32 12.58 -6.15
CA PRO A 132 8.26 11.61 -5.93
C PRO A 132 7.72 11.68 -4.50
N ALA A 133 6.47 11.31 -4.32
CA ALA A 133 5.86 11.11 -3.00
C ALA A 133 5.74 12.38 -2.14
N VAL A 134 5.56 13.56 -2.75
CA VAL A 134 5.36 14.83 -2.02
C VAL A 134 3.93 15.33 -2.23
N PRO A 135 3.02 15.15 -1.26
CA PRO A 135 1.72 15.80 -1.29
C PRO A 135 1.87 17.30 -1.05
N LEU A 136 1.29 18.11 -1.94
CA LEU A 136 1.36 19.57 -1.91
C LEU A 136 0.00 20.18 -1.57
N VAL A 137 -0.02 21.11 -0.62
CA VAL A 137 -1.21 21.84 -0.20
C VAL A 137 -0.97 23.34 -0.40
N HIS A 138 -1.98 24.05 -0.89
CA HIS A 138 -1.98 25.50 -1.00
C HIS A 138 -3.39 26.07 -0.80
N ILE A 139 -3.49 27.38 -0.63
CA ILE A 139 -4.73 28.15 -0.56
C ILE A 139 -4.93 28.86 -1.90
N GLU A 140 -6.11 28.71 -2.47
CA GLU A 140 -6.56 29.47 -3.64
C GLU A 140 -7.96 29.99 -3.37
N ARG A 141 -8.18 31.31 -3.49
CA ARG A 141 -9.50 31.96 -3.32
C ARG A 141 -10.24 31.49 -2.05
N SER A 142 -9.54 31.56 -0.91
CA SER A 142 -10.06 31.16 0.41
C SER A 142 -10.42 29.68 0.56
N VAL A 143 -9.91 28.81 -0.32
CA VAL A 143 -10.08 27.35 -0.21
C VAL A 143 -8.72 26.67 -0.16
N MET A 144 -8.54 25.79 0.81
CA MET A 144 -7.37 24.93 0.89
C MET A 144 -7.52 23.73 -0.07
N ILE A 145 -6.50 23.53 -0.90
CA ILE A 145 -6.49 22.55 -2.00
C ILE A 145 -5.29 21.62 -1.81
N LEU A 146 -5.57 20.31 -1.81
CA LEU A 146 -4.56 19.27 -2.00
C LEU A 146 -4.39 19.05 -3.49
N GLU A 147 -3.18 19.26 -3.99
CA GLU A 147 -2.87 19.11 -5.40
C GLU A 147 -2.96 17.65 -5.85
N PRO A 148 -3.30 17.40 -7.13
CA PRO A 148 -3.15 16.07 -7.70
C PRO A 148 -1.69 15.58 -7.61
N PRO A 149 -1.47 14.26 -7.62
CA PRO A 149 -0.12 13.70 -7.54
C PRO A 149 0.71 14.14 -8.76
N SER A 150 2.01 14.36 -8.56
CA SER A 150 2.90 14.70 -9.66
C SER A 150 3.10 13.51 -10.61
N ASP A 151 3.47 13.81 -11.86
CA ASP A 151 3.77 12.80 -12.86
C ASP A 151 4.89 11.86 -12.39
N GLU A 152 5.91 12.40 -11.71
CA GLU A 152 6.98 11.60 -11.12
C GLU A 152 6.47 10.67 -10.01
N THR A 153 5.56 11.14 -9.16
CA THR A 153 4.90 10.30 -8.14
C THR A 153 4.09 9.17 -8.78
N LEU A 154 3.41 9.43 -9.90
CA LEU A 154 2.66 8.39 -10.62
C LEU A 154 3.59 7.39 -11.31
N ARG A 155 4.68 7.87 -11.92
CA ARG A 155 5.70 7.03 -12.55
C ARG A 155 6.33 6.09 -11.54
N GLN A 156 6.76 6.60 -10.38
CA GLN A 156 7.36 5.75 -9.34
C GLN A 156 6.36 4.77 -8.72
N LYS A 157 5.09 5.17 -8.61
CA LYS A 157 4.03 4.24 -8.19
C LYS A 157 3.92 3.08 -9.17
N ALA A 158 3.82 3.35 -10.47
CA ALA A 158 3.72 2.32 -11.49
C ALA A 158 4.95 1.39 -11.50
N LEU A 159 6.16 1.95 -11.31
CA LEU A 159 7.38 1.15 -11.18
C LEU A 159 7.37 0.24 -9.95
N LYS A 160 6.95 0.76 -8.78
CA LYS A 160 6.81 -0.04 -7.56
C LYS A 160 5.75 -1.14 -7.71
N GLU A 161 4.62 -0.84 -8.33
CA GLU A 161 3.57 -1.81 -8.63
C GLU A 161 4.07 -2.89 -9.58
N ALA A 162 4.79 -2.52 -10.65
CA ALA A 162 5.38 -3.47 -11.58
C ALA A 162 6.44 -4.37 -10.92
N GLN A 163 7.28 -3.81 -10.05
CA GLN A 163 8.26 -4.58 -9.26
C GLN A 163 7.58 -5.54 -8.29
N ALA A 164 6.50 -5.11 -7.63
CA ALA A 164 5.74 -5.97 -6.73
C ALA A 164 4.99 -7.10 -7.45
N MET A 165 4.68 -6.93 -8.75
CA MET A 165 4.07 -7.96 -9.59
C MET A 165 5.08 -8.94 -10.20
N GLN A 166 6.39 -8.70 -10.06
CA GLN A 166 7.39 -9.68 -10.48
C GLN A 166 7.41 -10.85 -9.50
N ALA A 167 7.44 -12.06 -10.04
CA ALA A 167 7.55 -13.28 -9.25
C ALA A 167 8.78 -13.20 -8.34
N SER A 168 8.67 -13.72 -7.11
CA SER A 168 9.79 -13.70 -6.18
C SER A 168 11.01 -14.39 -6.82
N THR A 169 12.22 -13.96 -6.48
CA THR A 169 13.45 -14.58 -7.02
C THR A 169 13.47 -16.10 -6.82
N GLY A 170 12.82 -16.61 -5.77
CA GLY A 170 12.60 -18.04 -5.55
C GLY A 170 11.63 -18.71 -6.53
N GLU A 171 10.58 -18.03 -6.97
CA GLU A 171 9.65 -18.53 -8.02
C GLU A 171 10.29 -18.47 -9.41
N VAL A 172 11.07 -17.44 -9.72
CA VAL A 172 11.81 -17.35 -11.00
C VAL A 172 12.92 -18.39 -11.04
N ALA A 173 13.64 -18.61 -9.95
CA ALA A 173 14.64 -19.67 -9.84
C ALA A 173 14.03 -21.07 -9.96
N ARG A 174 12.83 -21.30 -9.39
CA ARG A 174 12.09 -22.57 -9.58
C ARG A 174 11.60 -22.74 -11.02
N ALA A 175 11.10 -21.68 -11.65
CA ALA A 175 10.62 -21.72 -13.03
C ALA A 175 11.77 -21.89 -14.05
N THR A 176 12.98 -21.39 -13.75
CA THR A 176 14.17 -21.58 -14.58
C THR A 176 14.88 -22.92 -14.30
N ALA A 177 14.78 -23.46 -13.08
CA ALA A 177 15.26 -24.81 -12.75
C ALA A 177 14.39 -25.92 -13.37
N ASP A 178 13.12 -25.65 -13.67
CA ASP A 178 12.22 -26.55 -14.41
C ASP A 178 12.38 -26.43 -15.95
N GLN A 179 13.31 -25.62 -16.46
CA GLN A 179 13.70 -25.70 -17.86
C GLN A 179 14.60 -26.93 -18.06
N PRO A 180 14.20 -27.91 -18.90
CA PRO A 180 15.10 -28.99 -19.26
C PRO A 180 16.26 -28.39 -20.07
N SER A 181 17.46 -28.48 -19.52
CA SER A 181 18.72 -28.24 -20.23
C SER A 181 18.65 -28.91 -21.60
N GLN A 182 18.76 -28.13 -22.68
CA GLN A 182 18.93 -28.67 -24.03
C GLN A 182 20.33 -29.29 -24.13
N GLU A 183 20.49 -30.50 -23.61
CA GLU A 183 21.55 -31.40 -24.07
C GLU A 183 21.26 -31.82 -25.52
N PRO A 184 22.30 -32.01 -26.36
CA PRO A 184 22.12 -32.50 -27.73
C PRO A 184 21.34 -33.82 -27.74
N PRO A 185 20.51 -34.08 -28.75
CA PRO A 185 19.50 -35.14 -28.72
C PRO A 185 20.15 -36.52 -28.61
N LYS A 186 20.08 -37.14 -27.43
CA LYS A 186 20.41 -38.57 -27.24
C LYS A 186 19.38 -39.42 -28.00
N PRO A 187 19.81 -40.48 -28.71
CA PRO A 187 18.91 -41.31 -29.51
C PRO A 187 17.82 -41.95 -28.64
N LYS A 188 16.56 -41.74 -29.04
CA LYS A 188 15.38 -42.28 -28.35
C LYS A 188 15.43 -43.81 -28.32
N LYS A 189 15.60 -44.41 -27.15
CA LYS A 189 15.31 -45.84 -26.96
C LYS A 189 13.82 -46.07 -27.20
N ARG A 190 13.50 -46.98 -28.13
CA ARG A 190 12.13 -47.38 -28.47
C ARG A 190 11.44 -47.89 -27.19
N LYS A 191 10.34 -47.26 -26.78
CA LYS A 191 9.48 -47.79 -25.73
C LYS A 191 8.84 -49.07 -26.25
N GLY A 192 9.13 -50.20 -25.60
CA GLY A 192 8.40 -51.45 -25.82
C GLY A 192 6.90 -51.27 -25.52
N PRO A 193 6.06 -52.22 -25.94
CA PRO A 193 4.62 -52.13 -25.74
C PRO A 193 4.31 -51.91 -24.26
N LYS A 194 3.45 -50.91 -23.97
CA LYS A 194 3.02 -50.59 -22.62
C LYS A 194 2.31 -51.82 -22.04
N GLY A 195 2.84 -52.37 -20.95
CA GLY A 195 2.14 -53.38 -20.17
C GLY A 195 0.79 -52.84 -19.66
N PRO A 196 -0.22 -53.71 -19.48
CA PRO A 196 -1.53 -53.26 -19.03
C PRO A 196 -1.45 -52.56 -17.67
N ASN A 197 -2.28 -51.53 -17.51
CA ASN A 197 -2.39 -50.71 -16.31
C ASN A 197 -2.47 -51.59 -15.05
N PRO A 198 -1.62 -51.39 -14.03
CA PRO A 198 -1.56 -52.24 -12.84
C PRO A 198 -2.87 -52.30 -12.02
N LEU A 199 -3.86 -51.45 -12.31
CA LEU A 199 -5.21 -51.51 -11.74
C LEU A 199 -6.18 -52.46 -12.49
N SER A 200 -5.80 -53.00 -13.66
CA SER A 200 -6.63 -53.89 -14.49
C SER A 200 -6.42 -55.39 -14.24
N VAL A 201 -5.56 -55.78 -13.29
CA VAL A 201 -5.41 -57.19 -12.91
C VAL A 201 -6.49 -57.55 -11.89
N LYS A 202 -7.61 -58.13 -12.36
CA LYS A 202 -8.59 -58.78 -11.49
C LYS A 202 -7.87 -59.85 -10.65
N LYS A 203 -7.88 -59.70 -9.33
CA LYS A 203 -7.33 -60.70 -8.39
C LYS A 203 -7.95 -62.08 -8.68
N LYS A 204 -7.10 -63.11 -8.77
CA LYS A 204 -7.53 -64.52 -8.85
C LYS A 204 -8.36 -64.85 -7.61
N LYS A 205 -9.58 -65.35 -7.82
CA LYS A 205 -10.38 -65.99 -6.75
C LYS A 205 -9.80 -67.39 -6.48
N PRO A 206 -9.51 -67.77 -5.23
CA PRO A 206 -9.24 -69.16 -4.89
C PRO A 206 -10.53 -69.99 -4.97
N LYS A 207 -10.42 -71.22 -5.51
CA LYS A 207 -11.49 -72.23 -5.54
C LYS A 207 -11.59 -72.94 -4.17
N PRO A 208 -12.77 -73.47 -3.79
CA PRO A 208 -13.02 -74.04 -2.47
C PRO A 208 -12.53 -75.47 -2.33
N GLY A 209 -12.02 -75.82 -1.15
CA GLY A 209 -11.74 -77.18 -0.71
C GLY A 209 -11.99 -77.32 0.79
N GLU A 210 -12.90 -78.24 1.13
CA GLU A 210 -13.27 -78.78 2.46
C GLU A 210 -12.04 -79.34 3.23
N SER A 211 -11.97 -79.57 4.55
CA SER A 211 -12.93 -79.71 5.67
C SER A 211 -12.17 -79.80 7.04
N GLN A 212 -12.71 -79.12 8.08
CA GLN A 212 -12.92 -79.51 9.52
C GLN A 212 -11.80 -80.08 10.46
N PRO A 213 -12.00 -80.20 11.82
CA PRO A 213 -12.81 -79.42 12.80
C PRO A 213 -12.17 -79.16 14.22
N GLY A 214 -12.84 -78.32 15.03
CA GLY A 214 -12.87 -78.33 16.53
C GLY A 214 -11.93 -77.33 17.26
N LYS A 215 -12.23 -76.68 18.40
CA LYS A 215 -13.34 -76.58 19.38
C LYS A 215 -13.09 -75.31 20.25
N GLY A 216 -14.13 -74.64 20.76
CA GLY A 216 -14.04 -73.75 21.95
C GLY A 216 -14.79 -72.39 21.89
N LYS A 217 -15.87 -72.27 22.65
CA LYS A 217 -16.84 -71.14 22.86
C LYS A 217 -16.45 -70.28 24.10
N PRO A 218 -17.27 -69.29 24.58
CA PRO A 218 -18.06 -68.23 23.93
C PRO A 218 -17.93 -66.83 24.63
N GLY A 219 -18.53 -65.77 24.07
CA GLY A 219 -18.83 -64.51 24.79
C GLY A 219 -19.78 -63.59 24.01
N SER A 220 -20.91 -63.23 24.63
CA SER A 220 -22.10 -62.47 24.19
C SER A 220 -21.85 -61.04 23.64
N GLY A 221 -22.72 -60.38 22.87
CA GLY A 221 -24.11 -60.64 22.48
C GLY A 221 -24.72 -59.53 21.59
N SER A 222 -26.00 -59.73 21.25
CA SER A 222 -27.03 -58.73 20.86
C SER A 222 -27.08 -58.16 19.42
N LYS A 223 -28.03 -58.68 18.62
CA LYS A 223 -28.68 -58.12 17.40
C LYS A 223 -29.84 -57.15 17.79
N PRO A 224 -30.73 -56.67 16.88
CA PRO A 224 -30.78 -56.57 15.39
C PRO A 224 -30.92 -55.07 14.94
N GLY A 225 -30.85 -54.61 13.69
CA GLY A 225 -31.24 -55.10 12.37
C GLY A 225 -32.37 -54.20 11.85
N ASP A 226 -32.16 -53.39 10.81
CA ASP A 226 -33.23 -53.08 9.84
C ASP A 226 -32.69 -52.50 8.51
N THR A 227 -33.44 -52.84 7.49
CA THR A 227 -33.30 -52.60 6.06
C THR A 227 -33.80 -51.22 5.65
N ALA A 228 -33.17 -50.58 4.65
CA ALA A 228 -33.87 -49.87 3.56
C ALA A 228 -32.88 -49.18 2.61
N ARG A 229 -33.21 -49.27 1.33
CA ARG A 229 -32.49 -48.79 0.16
C ARG A 229 -33.29 -47.64 -0.42
N VAL A 230 -32.79 -46.40 -0.47
CA VAL A 230 -33.36 -45.37 -1.36
C VAL A 230 -32.28 -44.39 -1.80
N GLY A 231 -31.95 -44.44 -3.09
CA GLY A 231 -31.41 -43.29 -3.77
C GLY A 231 -32.57 -42.44 -4.27
N GLU A 232 -32.52 -41.13 -4.04
CA GLU A 232 -33.33 -40.18 -4.80
C GLU A 232 -32.59 -38.84 -4.92
N LYS A 233 -32.27 -38.46 -6.16
CA LYS A 233 -31.72 -37.16 -6.53
C LYS A 233 -32.77 -36.10 -6.28
N ARG A 234 -32.48 -35.10 -5.43
CA ARG A 234 -33.24 -33.84 -5.43
C ARG A 234 -32.56 -32.82 -6.34
N LYS A 235 -33.22 -32.57 -7.46
CA LYS A 235 -33.12 -31.40 -8.32
C LYS A 235 -33.44 -30.15 -7.48
N ARG A 236 -32.75 -29.02 -7.71
CA ARG A 236 -33.22 -27.70 -7.30
C ARG A 236 -33.30 -26.86 -8.56
N ASP A 237 -34.53 -26.53 -8.94
CA ASP A 237 -34.89 -25.74 -10.12
C ASP A 237 -34.46 -24.27 -9.98
N GLY A 238 -34.18 -23.64 -11.12
CA GLY A 238 -34.16 -22.18 -11.34
C GLY A 238 -35.57 -21.59 -11.17
N ASP A 239 -35.82 -20.30 -11.33
CA ASP A 239 -35.23 -19.25 -12.16
C ASP A 239 -35.35 -17.92 -11.41
#